data_AF-A0A1Q6JUS2-F1
#
_entry.id   AF-A0A1Q6JUS2-F1
#
_cell.length_a   1.000
_cell.length_b   1.000
_cell.length_c   1.000
_cell.angle_alpha   90.00
_cell.angle_beta   90.00
_cell.angle_gamma   90.00
#
_symmetry.space_group_name_H-M   'P 1'
#
loop_
_entity.id
_entity.type
_entity.pdbx_description
1 polymer ?
#
loop_
_entity_poly.entity_id
_entity_poly.type
_entity_poly.pdbx_seq_one_letter_code
_entity_poly.pdbx_strand_id
1 'polypeptide(L)' 'MDEKELIYEGIETAFINYNNQSNIAFKPQFISNDYKEGRKVISSIEDELLKCDKFDISVAFITDGGKNEEYKGSCSYYN' A
#
# COMPACT_ATOMS: atom_id res chain seq x y z
N MET A 1 14.69 -5.33 17.95
CA MET A 1 14.10 -3.99 17.78
C MET A 1 12.61 -4.16 17.83
N ASP A 2 11.92 -3.31 18.59
CA ASP A 2 10.46 -3.40 18.74
C ASP A 2 9.78 -2.95 17.44
N GLU A 3 8.66 -3.57 17.05
CA GLU A 3 7.97 -3.23 15.79
C GLU A 3 7.49 -1.77 15.80
N LYS A 4 7.05 -1.31 16.97
CA LYS A 4 6.66 0.09 17.21
C LYS A 4 7.82 1.05 16.96
N GLU A 5 9.04 0.67 17.33
CA GLU A 5 10.25 1.47 17.12
C GLU A 5 10.54 1.62 15.63
N LEU A 6 10.44 0.52 14.87
CA LEU A 6 10.59 0.53 13.40
C LEU A 6 9.59 1.47 12.70
N ILE A 7 8.33 1.47 13.15
CA ILE A 7 7.30 2.37 12.62
C ILE A 7 7.63 3.83 12.91
N TYR A 8 8.02 4.18 14.15
CA TYR A 8 8.35 5.56 14.49
C TYR A 8 9.56 6.07 13.74
N GLU A 9 10.62 5.27 13.62
CA GLU A 9 11.80 5.62 12.83
C GLU A 9 11.45 5.82 11.35
N GLY A 10 10.55 4.99 10.81
CA GLY A 10 10.00 5.12 9.46
C GLY A 10 9.33 6.47 9.23
N ILE A 11 8.42 6.84 10.13
CA ILE A 11 7.66 8.10 10.11
C ILE A 11 8.59 9.31 10.29
N GLU A 12 9.49 9.27 11.27
CA GLU A 12 10.43 10.34 11.53
C GLU A 12 11.32 10.58 10.31
N THR A 13 11.83 9.50 9.70
CA THR A 13 12.66 9.64 8.50
C THR A 13 11.90 10.24 7.33
N ALA A 14 10.65 9.83 7.11
CA ALA A 14 9.88 10.27 5.96
C ALA A 14 9.35 11.72 6.09
N PHE A 15 8.96 12.13 7.29
CA PHE A 15 8.24 13.40 7.49
C PHE A 15 8.99 14.45 8.32
N ILE A 16 10.05 14.08 9.05
CA ILE A 16 10.79 14.98 9.94
C ILE A 16 12.22 15.18 9.45
N ASN A 17 12.98 14.10 9.29
CA ASN A 17 14.39 14.15 8.92
C ASN A 17 14.82 13.03 7.97
N TYR A 18 14.92 13.36 6.68
CA TYR A 18 15.31 12.41 5.63
C TYR A 18 16.73 11.83 5.78
N ASN A 19 17.60 12.46 6.58
CA ASN A 19 18.95 11.95 6.84
C ASN A 19 18.96 10.80 7.85
N ASN A 20 17.86 10.56 8.56
CA ASN A 20 17.74 9.43 9.47
C ASN A 20 17.71 8.11 8.67
N GLN A 21 18.41 7.09 9.14
CA GLN A 21 18.45 5.77 8.49
C GLN A 21 17.48 4.83 9.17
N SER A 22 16.26 4.73 8.62
CA SER A 22 15.29 3.72 9.05
C SER A 22 14.99 2.68 7.96
N ASN A 23 14.37 1.59 8.37
CA ASN A 23 13.99 0.49 7.50
C ASN A 23 12.97 0.95 6.44
N ILE A 24 13.27 0.67 5.17
CA ILE A 24 12.46 1.06 4.01
C ILE A 24 11.05 0.46 4.07
N ALA A 25 10.88 -0.73 4.67
CA ALA A 25 9.58 -1.38 4.79
C ALA A 25 8.57 -0.57 5.64
N PHE A 26 9.06 0.28 6.54
CA PHE A 26 8.23 1.11 7.43
C PHE A 26 8.19 2.58 7.01
N LYS A 27 8.81 2.92 5.87
CA LYS A 27 8.74 4.26 5.28
C LYS A 27 7.54 4.35 4.35
N PRO A 28 6.69 5.38 4.49
CA PRO A 28 5.69 5.71 3.48
C PRO A 28 6.31 5.83 2.10
N GLN A 29 5.65 5.25 1.10
CA GLN A 29 6.10 5.28 -0.29
C GLN A 29 5.13 6.12 -1.12
N PHE A 30 5.70 6.91 -2.04
CA PHE A 30 4.92 7.53 -3.09
C PHE A 30 4.68 6.52 -4.21
N ILE A 31 3.41 6.17 -4.42
CA ILE A 31 2.98 5.20 -5.42
C ILE A 31 2.19 5.93 -6.49
N SER A 32 2.68 5.86 -7.72
CA SER A 32 2.04 6.43 -8.92
C SER A 32 2.17 5.45 -10.08
N ASN A 33 1.36 5.66 -11.11
CA ASN A 33 1.56 4.97 -12.38
C ASN A 33 2.72 5.68 -13.11
N ASP A 34 3.87 5.02 -13.15
CA ASP A 34 5.05 5.47 -13.88
C ASP A 34 5.44 4.40 -14.90
N TYR A 35 5.07 4.66 -16.16
CA TYR A 35 5.36 3.73 -17.25
C TYR A 35 6.85 3.68 -17.62
N LYS A 36 7.64 4.69 -17.26
CA LYS A 36 9.08 4.74 -17.56
C LYS A 36 9.84 3.84 -16.59
N GLU A 37 9.44 3.88 -15.32
CA GLU A 37 10.01 3.06 -14.25
C GLU A 37 9.31 1.69 -14.10
N GLY A 38 8.33 1.38 -14.96
CA GLY A 38 7.58 0.13 -14.93
C GLY A 38 6.69 -0.04 -13.69
N ARG A 39 6.34 1.05 -13.00
CA ARG A 39 5.59 1.04 -11.74
C ARG A 39 4.10 1.28 -12.02
N LYS A 40 3.25 0.40 -11.51
CA LYS A 40 1.79 0.59 -11.51
C LYS A 40 1.28 0.58 -10.08
N VAL A 41 0.33 1.46 -9.79
CA VAL A 41 -0.36 1.50 -8.50
C VAL A 41 -1.00 0.15 -8.18
N ILE A 42 -1.61 -0.50 -9.17
CA ILE A 42 -2.30 -1.78 -8.97
C ILE A 42 -1.35 -2.88 -8.52
N SER A 43 -0.13 -2.94 -9.06
CA SER A 43 0.84 -3.97 -8.69
C SER A 43 1.28 -3.82 -7.23
N SER A 44 1.46 -2.58 -6.75
CA SER A 44 1.74 -2.34 -5.33
C SER A 44 0.57 -2.73 -4.43
N ILE A 45 -0.68 -2.54 -4.87
CA ILE A 45 -1.87 -2.98 -4.12
C ILE A 45 -1.94 -4.52 -4.10
N GLU A 46 -1.74 -5.18 -5.24
CA GLU A 46 -1.72 -6.65 -5.34
C GLU A 46 -0.66 -7.29 -4.44
N ASP A 47 0.56 -6.73 -4.43
CA ASP A 47 1.64 -7.19 -3.56
C ASP A 47 1.29 -7.11 -2.06
N GLU A 48 0.56 -6.09 -1.64
CA GLU A 48 0.12 -5.94 -0.25
C GLU A 48 -1.07 -6.85 0.07
N LEU A 49 -2.00 -7.02 -0.87
CA LEU A 49 -3.12 -7.95 -0.73
C LEU A 49 -2.65 -9.40 -0.59
N LEU A 50 -1.59 -9.80 -1.29
CA LEU A 50 -1.00 -11.15 -1.20
C LEU A 50 -0.37 -11.45 0.17
N LYS A 51 0.12 -10.42 0.88
CA LYS A 51 0.77 -10.58 2.19
C LYS A 51 -0.20 -10.43 3.35
N CYS A 52 -1.35 -9.79 3.13
CA CYS A 52 -2.33 -9.54 4.17
C CYS A 52 -3.25 -10.76 4.39
N ASP A 53 -3.56 -11.05 5.65
CA ASP A 53 -4.54 -12.10 5.97
C ASP A 53 -5.98 -11.65 5.63
N LYS A 54 -6.26 -10.36 5.78
CA LYS A 54 -7.56 -9.70 5.56
C LYS A 54 -7.34 -8.26 5.14
N PHE A 55 -8.25 -7.73 4.32
CA PHE A 55 -8.24 -6.34 3.89
C PHE A 55 -9.66 -5.76 3.84
N ASP A 56 -9.75 -4.46 4.06
CA ASP A 56 -10.94 -3.64 3.82
C ASP A 56 -10.53 -2.45 2.95
N ILE A 57 -11.25 -2.22 1.85
CA ILE A 57 -10.99 -1.09 0.96
C ILE A 57 -12.23 -0.20 0.84
N SER A 58 -12.06 1.08 1.11
CA SER A 58 -13.12 2.09 1.03
C SER A 58 -12.90 2.98 -0.19
N VAL A 59 -13.57 2.64 -1.31
CA VAL A 59 -13.45 3.35 -2.59
C VAL A 59 -14.82 3.77 -3.11
N ALA A 60 -14.89 4.89 -3.82
CA ALA A 60 -16.15 5.43 -4.33
C ALA A 60 -16.70 4.65 -5.55
N PHE A 61 -15.82 4.13 -6.42
CA PHE A 61 -16.23 3.42 -7.64
C PHE A 61 -15.27 2.28 -7.97
N ILE A 62 -15.83 1.18 -8.46
CA ILE A 62 -15.09 0.03 -9.00
C ILE A 62 -15.64 -0.23 -10.41
N THR A 63 -14.75 -0.33 -11.39
CA THR A 63 -15.10 -0.70 -12.77
C THR A 63 -14.97 -2.21 -12.95
N ASP A 64 -15.70 -2.79 -13.91
CA ASP A 64 -15.62 -4.24 -14.17
C ASP A 64 -14.22 -4.71 -14.57
N GLY A 65 -13.46 -3.87 -15.30
CA GLY A 65 -12.06 -4.15 -15.62
C GLY A 65 -11.10 -4.08 -14.42
N GLY A 66 -11.53 -3.53 -13.28
CA GLY A 66 -10.77 -3.48 -12.04
C GLY A 66 -11.09 -4.63 -11.07
N LYS A 67 -12.05 -5.50 -11.40
CA LYS A 67 -12.36 -6.69 -10.61
C LYS A 67 -11.37 -7.81 -10.99
N ASN A 68 -10.46 -8.14 -10.09
CA ASN A 68 -9.72 -9.41 -10.20
C ASN A 68 -10.60 -10.53 -9.63
N GLU A 69 -10.98 -11.51 -10.46
CA GLU A 69 -11.81 -12.66 -10.05
C GLU A 69 -11.13 -13.55 -8.98
N GLU A 70 -9.81 -13.41 -8.81
CA GLU A 70 -8.99 -14.20 -7.89
C GLU A 70 -9.03 -13.67 -6.43
N TYR A 71 -9.18 -12.36 -6.22
CA TYR A 71 -9.27 -11.76 -4.89
C TYR A 71 -10.73 -11.67 -4.45
N LYS A 72 -11.24 -12.74 -3.82
CA LYS A 72 -12.58 -12.75 -3.20
C LYS A 72 -12.64 -11.92 -1.91
N GLY A 73 -12.36 -10.62 -2.01
CA GLY A 73 -12.76 -9.65 -0.99
C GLY A 73 -14.24 -9.32 -1.18
N SER A 74 -15.03 -9.34 -0.10
CA SER A 74 -16.41 -8.88 -0.13
C SER A 74 -16.46 -7.35 -0.27
N CYS A 75 -16.33 -6.85 -1.49
CA CYS A 75 -16.58 -5.43 -1.75
C CYS A 75 -18.09 -5.18 -1.64
N SER A 76 -18.50 -4.57 -0.52
CA SER A 76 -19.88 -4.22 -0.27
C SER A 76 -20.17 -2.90 -0.97
N TYR A 77 -21.02 -2.92 -2.00
CA TYR A 77 -21.55 -1.72 -2.62
C TYR A 77 -22.43 -1.00 -1.59
N TYR A 78 -21.96 0.12 -1.05
CA TYR A 78 -22.84 1.07 -0.36
C TYR A 78 -23.61 1.85 -1.43
N ASN A 79 -24.89 1.52 -1.61
CA ASN A 79 -25.81 2.29 -2.44
C ASN A 79 -26.17 3.62 -1.79
#